data_AF-A0AA40AX42-F1
#
_entry.id   AF-A0AA40AX42-F1
#
_cell.length_a   1.000
_cell.length_b   1.000
_cell.length_c   1.000
_cell.angle_alpha   90.00
_cell.angle_beta   90.00
_cell.angle_gamma   90.00
#
_symmetry.space_group_name_H-M   'P 1'
#
loop_
_entity.id
_entity.type
_entity.pdbx_description
1 polymer ?
#
loop_
_entity_poly.entity_id
_entity_poly.type
_entity_poly.pdbx_seq_one_letter_code
_entity_poly.pdbx_strand_id
1 'polypeptide(L)'
;QQEEETWISNPHNFTGGNWRYVVLSPGQTVFFPSGTIHFVFRVQGEQTFALGGHILQWSSVDRWLEVVIAQMKNPEITNEDIEQSASKYVCIVKELLENR
;
A
#
# COMPACT_ATOMS: atom_id res chain seq x y z
N GLN A 1 3.87 14.27 -0.52
CA GLN A 1 4.16 14.52 -1.95
C GLN A 1 5.66 14.51 -2.22
N GLN A 2 6.47 15.46 -1.75
CA GLN A 2 7.91 15.47 -2.08
C GLN A 2 8.70 14.23 -1.62
N GLU A 3 8.46 13.72 -0.40
CA GLU A 3 9.12 12.49 0.08
C GLU A 3 8.72 11.26 -0.75
N GLU A 4 7.45 11.16 -1.12
CA GLU A 4 6.90 10.07 -1.94
C GLU A 4 7.50 10.09 -3.35
N GLU A 5 7.57 11.24 -4.00
CA GLU A 5 8.20 11.40 -5.31
C GLU A 5 9.69 11.01 -5.28
N THR A 6 10.39 11.43 -4.22
CA THR A 6 11.81 11.08 -4.04
C THR A 6 11.99 9.58 -3.85
N TRP A 7 11.10 8.95 -3.07
CA TRP A 7 11.10 7.49 -2.91
C TRP A 7 10.80 6.77 -4.23
N ILE A 8 9.77 7.18 -4.97
CA ILE A 8 9.41 6.60 -6.29
C ILE A 8 10.58 6.68 -7.27
N SER A 9 11.37 7.76 -7.23
CA SER A 9 12.52 7.93 -8.13
C SER A 9 13.69 6.97 -7.87
N ASN A 10 13.79 6.41 -6.65
CA ASN A 10 14.88 5.54 -6.24
C ASN A 10 14.47 4.59 -5.09
N PRO A 11 13.50 3.68 -5.30
CA PRO A 11 12.88 2.92 -4.23
C PRO A 11 13.87 1.98 -3.53
N HIS A 12 14.88 1.50 -4.26
CA HIS A 12 15.89 0.55 -3.77
C HIS A 12 17.00 1.19 -2.92
N ASN A 13 17.22 2.51 -3.02
CA ASN A 13 18.29 3.20 -2.28
C ASN A 13 17.79 4.44 -1.52
N PHE A 14 16.48 4.60 -1.37
CA PHE A 14 15.91 5.72 -0.62
C PHE A 14 16.20 5.58 0.88
N THR A 15 16.89 6.56 1.45
CA THR A 15 17.26 6.61 2.88
C THR A 15 16.71 7.84 3.62
N GLY A 16 15.99 8.73 2.91
CA GLY A 16 15.39 9.93 3.48
C GLY A 16 14.05 9.66 4.18
N GLY A 17 13.29 10.72 4.43
CA GLY A 17 11.93 10.65 4.97
C GLY A 17 11.83 10.45 6.48
N ASN A 18 10.60 10.59 6.99
CA ASN A 18 10.30 10.41 8.41
C ASN A 18 9.75 9.00 8.68
N TRP A 19 10.62 8.10 9.16
CA TRP A 19 10.23 6.72 9.47
C TRP A 19 9.58 6.60 10.84
N ARG A 20 8.49 5.84 10.91
CA ARG A 20 7.85 5.42 12.15
C ARG A 20 7.84 3.90 12.20
N TYR A 21 8.16 3.33 13.35
CA TYR A 21 8.07 1.90 13.58
C TYR A 21 7.18 1.60 14.78
N VAL A 22 6.53 0.45 14.73
CA VAL A 22 5.73 -0.09 15.82
C VAL A 22 6.01 -1.58 15.94
N VAL A 23 6.15 -2.08 17.17
CA VAL A 23 6.25 -3.52 17.44
C VAL A 23 4.85 -4.03 17.75
N LEU A 24 4.34 -4.90 16.88
CA LEU A 24 3.03 -5.52 17.07
C LEU A 24 3.14 -6.71 18.02
N SER A 25 2.39 -6.66 19.10
CA SER A 25 2.23 -7.74 20.09
C SER A 25 0.96 -8.56 19.80
N PRO A 26 0.87 -9.80 20.31
CA PRO A 26 -0.35 -10.61 20.16
C PRO A 26 -1.61 -9.86 20.62
N GLY A 27 -2.67 -9.95 19.82
CA GLY A 27 -3.95 -9.27 20.07
C GLY A 27 -4.04 -7.83 19.54
N GLN A 28 -2.93 -7.26 19.04
CA GLN A 28 -2.96 -5.94 18.39
C GLN A 28 -3.31 -6.06 16.90
N THR A 29 -3.87 -4.98 16.35
CA THR A 29 -4.20 -4.85 14.92
C THR A 29 -3.64 -3.54 14.40
N VAL A 30 -3.13 -3.56 13.18
CA VAL A 30 -2.69 -2.37 12.45
C VAL A 30 -3.54 -2.20 11.20
N PHE A 31 -3.80 -0.95 10.84
CA PHE A 31 -4.49 -0.57 9.61
C PHE A 31 -3.61 0.39 8.82
N PHE A 32 -3.39 0.08 7.54
CA PHE A 32 -2.60 0.90 6.64
C PHE A 32 -3.51 1.63 5.65
N PRO A 33 -3.57 2.97 5.69
CA PRO A 33 -4.24 3.74 4.64
C PRO A 33 -3.65 3.48 3.24
N SER A 34 -4.45 3.68 2.20
CA SER A 34 -4.02 3.52 0.81
C SER A 34 -2.76 4.34 0.50
N GLY A 35 -1.74 3.69 -0.05
CA GLY A 35 -0.46 4.32 -0.38
C GLY A 35 0.52 4.43 0.80
N THR A 36 0.26 3.80 1.94
CA THR A 36 1.24 3.75 3.02
C THR A 36 2.44 2.90 2.61
N ILE A 37 3.59 3.54 2.40
CA ILE A 37 4.87 2.86 2.18
C ILE A 37 5.31 2.26 3.51
N HIS A 38 5.52 0.94 3.56
CA HIS A 38 5.86 0.24 4.79
C HIS A 38 6.70 -1.02 4.52
N PHE A 39 7.39 -1.47 5.56
CA PHE A 39 8.14 -2.71 5.58
C PHE A 39 7.74 -3.50 6.82
N VAL A 40 7.62 -4.82 6.66
CA VAL A 40 7.28 -5.72 7.76
C VAL A 40 8.45 -6.65 8.01
N PHE A 41 8.97 -6.60 9.24
CA PHE A 41 10.04 -7.48 9.70
C PHE A 41 9.51 -8.37 10.82
N ARG A 42 10.00 -9.60 10.86
CA ARG A 42 9.78 -10.50 11.98
C ARG A 42 10.95 -10.36 12.95
N VAL A 43 10.65 -9.91 14.17
CA VAL A 43 11.65 -9.87 15.24
C VAL A 43 12.11 -11.29 15.54
N GLN A 44 13.41 -11.48 15.75
CA GLN A 44 13.96 -12.78 16.12
C GLN A 44 13.43 -13.16 17.52
N GLY A 45 12.77 -14.32 17.61
CA GLY A 45 12.12 -14.75 18.84
C GLY A 45 11.10 -15.85 18.57
N GLU A 46 9.93 -15.71 19.18
CA GLU A 46 8.83 -16.67 19.03
C GLU A 46 8.25 -16.66 17.61
N GLN A 47 7.69 -17.80 17.21
CA GLN A 47 6.96 -17.90 15.94
C GLN A 47 5.66 -17.10 16.03
N THR A 48 5.48 -16.16 15.10
CA THR A 48 4.27 -15.34 15.05
C THR A 48 3.31 -15.82 13.96
N PHE A 49 2.01 -15.73 14.24
CA PHE A 49 0.93 -15.93 13.27
C PHE A 49 0.08 -14.65 13.23
N ALA A 50 -0.23 -14.19 12.03
CA ALA A 50 -1.05 -13.00 11.81
C ALA A 50 -2.05 -13.26 10.68
N LEU A 51 -3.23 -12.67 10.79
CA LEU A 51 -4.23 -12.63 9.74
C LEU A 51 -4.28 -11.22 9.16
N GLY A 52 -4.45 -11.13 7.84
CA GLY A 52 -4.46 -9.86 7.13
C GLY A 52 -5.30 -9.93 5.86
N GLY A 53 -5.52 -8.76 5.27
CA GLY A 53 -6.24 -8.60 4.02
C GLY A 53 -6.28 -7.14 3.59
N HIS A 54 -6.88 -6.88 2.44
CA HIS A 54 -7.01 -5.55 1.86
C HIS A 54 -8.47 -5.15 1.77
N ILE A 55 -8.77 -3.88 2.05
CA ILE A 55 -10.10 -3.29 1.86
C ILE A 55 -9.96 -1.98 1.08
N LEU A 56 -10.94 -1.67 0.24
CA LEU A 56 -11.08 -0.36 -0.40
C LEU A 56 -12.16 0.45 0.32
N GLN A 57 -11.78 1.57 0.91
CA GLN A 57 -12.71 2.48 1.57
C GLN A 57 -13.19 3.56 0.61
N TRP A 58 -14.50 3.84 0.62
CA TRP A 58 -15.11 4.91 -0.18
C TRP A 58 -14.43 6.28 0.01
N SER A 59 -14.05 6.61 1.25
CA SER A 59 -13.37 7.87 1.59
C SER A 59 -11.97 8.03 0.98
N SER A 60 -11.41 6.94 0.42
CA SER A 60 -10.02 6.88 -0.03
C SER A 60 -9.90 6.42 -1.49
N VAL A 61 -11.02 6.38 -2.24
CA VAL A 61 -11.03 5.91 -3.63
C VAL A 61 -10.12 6.74 -4.52
N ASP A 62 -10.15 8.07 -4.39
CA ASP A 62 -9.30 8.96 -5.19
C ASP A 62 -7.82 8.70 -4.91
N ARG A 63 -7.45 8.61 -3.63
CA ARG A 63 -6.07 8.29 -3.23
C ARG A 63 -5.64 6.91 -3.70
N TRP A 64 -6.53 5.91 -3.65
CA TRP A 64 -6.25 4.58 -4.16
C TRP A 64 -6.00 4.59 -5.68
N LEU A 65 -6.77 5.35 -6.46
CA LEU A 65 -6.55 5.51 -7.90
C LEU A 65 -5.18 6.13 -8.21
N GLU A 66 -4.77 7.16 -7.46
CA GLU A 66 -3.43 7.76 -7.59
C GLU A 66 -2.33 6.74 -7.37
N VAL A 67 -2.46 5.89 -6.35
CA VAL A 67 -1.50 4.84 -6.03
C VAL A 67 -1.43 3.79 -7.13
N VAL A 68 -2.57 3.32 -7.64
CA VAL A 68 -2.61 2.37 -8.76
C VAL A 68 -1.91 2.94 -9.98
N ILE A 69 -2.17 4.20 -10.32
CA ILE A 69 -1.50 4.88 -11.45
C ILE A 69 0.02 4.97 -11.20
N ALA A 70 0.46 5.31 -9.99
CA ALA A 70 1.87 5.40 -9.65
C ALA A 70 2.59 4.04 -9.78
N GLN A 71 1.95 2.96 -9.31
CA GLN A 71 2.47 1.60 -9.39
C GLN A 71 2.51 1.07 -10.83
N MET A 72 1.48 1.35 -11.64
CA MET A 72 1.49 1.02 -13.07
C MET A 72 2.60 1.75 -13.84
N LYS A 73 2.91 3.00 -13.46
CA LYS A 73 4.00 3.77 -14.08
C LYS A 73 5.39 3.34 -13.61
N ASN A 74 5.52 2.82 -12.39
CA ASN A 74 6.78 2.48 -11.76
C ASN A 74 6.67 1.10 -11.09
N PRO A 75 6.76 -0.02 -11.84
CA PRO A 75 6.51 -1.36 -11.29
C PRO A 75 7.41 -1.74 -10.10
N GLU A 76 8.60 -1.15 -10.01
CA GLU A 76 9.59 -1.37 -8.94
C GLU A 76 9.16 -0.82 -7.56
N ILE A 77 8.07 -0.03 -7.49
CA ILE A 77 7.60 0.59 -6.24
C ILE A 77 6.57 -0.29 -5.50
N THR A 78 6.31 -1.49 -5.98
CA THR A 78 5.35 -2.41 -5.38
C THR A 78 5.87 -3.84 -5.46
N ASN A 79 5.54 -4.63 -4.46
CA ASN A 79 5.79 -6.07 -4.44
C ASN A 79 4.58 -6.89 -4.95
N GLU A 80 3.52 -6.21 -5.42
CA GLU A 80 2.28 -6.79 -5.91
C GLU A 80 2.20 -6.75 -7.44
N ASP A 81 1.53 -7.74 -8.04
CA ASP A 81 1.28 -7.81 -9.50
C ASP A 81 0.11 -6.90 -9.92
N ILE A 82 0.41 -5.60 -10.04
CA ILE A 82 -0.61 -4.57 -10.35
C ILE A 82 -1.12 -4.67 -11.79
N GLU A 83 -0.29 -5.03 -12.78
CA GLU A 83 -0.68 -5.06 -14.19
C GLU A 83 -1.86 -6.01 -14.47
N GLN A 84 -1.91 -7.15 -13.78
CA GLN A 84 -2.97 -8.15 -13.97
C GLN A 84 -4.29 -7.75 -13.28
N SER A 85 -4.23 -6.90 -12.26
CA SER A 85 -5.32 -6.68 -11.32
C SER A 85 -5.91 -5.27 -11.39
N ALA A 86 -5.13 -4.27 -11.79
CA ALA A 86 -5.53 -2.86 -11.83
C ALA A 86 -6.76 -2.60 -12.70
N SER A 87 -6.79 -3.13 -13.94
CA SER A 87 -7.91 -2.91 -14.87
C SER A 87 -9.24 -3.41 -14.30
N LYS A 88 -9.23 -4.59 -13.68
CA LYS A 88 -10.40 -5.17 -13.02
C LYS A 88 -10.89 -4.28 -11.87
N TYR A 89 -9.99 -3.82 -11.00
CA TYR A 89 -10.39 -2.97 -9.88
C TYR A 89 -10.91 -1.61 -10.34
N VAL A 90 -10.29 -1.00 -11.35
CA VAL A 90 -10.77 0.27 -11.92
C VAL A 90 -12.17 0.12 -12.51
N CYS A 91 -12.45 -0.97 -13.23
CA CYS A 91 -13.80 -1.24 -13.74
C CYS A 91 -14.83 -1.40 -12.60
N ILE A 92 -14.52 -2.17 -11.57
CA ILE A 92 -15.41 -2.37 -10.42
C ILE A 92 -15.69 -1.03 -9.72
N VAL A 93 -14.65 -0.21 -9.49
CA VAL A 93 -14.82 1.11 -8.86
C VAL A 93 -15.65 2.04 -9.73
N LYS A 94 -15.42 2.04 -11.05
CA LYS A 94 -16.26 2.79 -11.99
C LYS A 94 -17.73 2.37 -11.90
N GLU A 95 -18.03 1.07 -11.92
CA GLU A 95 -19.39 0.56 -11.78
C GLU A 95 -20.02 0.96 -10.44
N LEU A 96 -19.27 0.93 -9.34
CA LEU A 96 -19.75 1.37 -8.02
C LEU A 96 -20.04 2.88 -7.97
N LEU A 97 -19.28 3.69 -8.72
CA LEU A 97 -19.49 5.14 -8.82
C LEU A 97 -20.69 5.49 -9.70
N GLU A 98 -20.92 4.74 -10.79
CA GLU A 98 -22.05 4.96 -11.70
C GLU A 98 -23.40 4.55 -11.08
N ASN A 99 -23.40 3.60 -10.15
CA ASN A 99 -24.60 3.12 -9.44
C ASN A 99 -24.87 3.85 -8.10
N ARG A 100 -24.29 5.03 -7.91
CA ARG A 100 -24.48 5.88 -6.74
C ARG A 100 -25.56 6.94 -6.98
#